data_AF-A0A1F8N5D2-F1
#
_entry.id   AF-A0A1F8N5D2-F1
#
_cell.length_a   1.000
_cell.length_b   1.000
_cell.length_c   1.000
_cell.angle_alpha   90.00
_cell.angle_beta   90.00
_cell.angle_gamma   90.00
#
_symmetry.space_group_name_H-M   'P 1'
#
loop_
_entity.id
_entity.type
_entity.pdbx_description
1 polymer ?
#
loop_
_entity_poly.entity_id
_entity_poly.type
_entity_poly.pdbx_seq_one_letter_code
_entity_poly.pdbx_strand_id
1 'polypeptide(L)'
;MHLKALLEMGFQKAREKSFTSPSLQILHRARSREWVETLADGFRQYYQSDERVCVFSKHNDSLRKKFGLNELLYDIFVCRVGVVESARHKKELLYVREALWQIESEFARDSRQALVDFNKLVLGSARNKLFIGPQVSDPESFLGVLLPAACACAGSVHISLIPHPRDWDKGEYSINLWKLVSGRWEPLE
;
A
#
# COMPACT_ATOMS: atom_id res chain seq x y z
N MET A 1 -1.70 -7.84 13.45
CA MET A 1 -2.00 -7.95 12.00
C MET A 1 -1.01 -8.90 11.36
N HIS A 2 -1.47 -9.97 10.71
CA HIS A 2 -0.61 -10.84 9.91
C HIS A 2 -0.53 -10.27 8.49
N LEU A 3 0.47 -9.42 8.22
CA LEU A 3 0.56 -8.66 6.97
C LEU A 3 0.65 -9.57 5.74
N LYS A 4 1.40 -10.68 5.83
CA LYS A 4 1.52 -11.64 4.73
C LYS A 4 0.18 -12.26 4.33
N ALA A 5 -0.57 -12.76 5.31
CA ALA A 5 -1.92 -13.29 5.08
C ALA A 5 -2.85 -12.23 4.44
N LEU A 6 -2.75 -10.96 4.84
CA LEU A 6 -3.52 -9.87 4.24
C LEU A 6 -3.17 -9.66 2.75
N LEU A 7 -1.87 -9.71 2.42
CA LEU A 7 -1.37 -9.59 1.05
C LEU A 7 -1.83 -10.77 0.19
N GLU A 8 -1.74 -11.99 0.71
CA GLU A 8 -2.16 -13.22 0.03
C GLU A 8 -3.67 -13.22 -0.24
N MET A 9 -4.48 -12.90 0.77
CA MET A 9 -5.91 -12.77 0.61
C MET A 9 -6.28 -11.65 -0.39
N GLY A 10 -5.59 -10.51 -0.31
CA GLY A 10 -5.81 -9.39 -1.22
C GLY A 10 -5.48 -9.74 -2.67
N PHE A 11 -4.36 -10.44 -2.87
CA PHE A 11 -3.94 -10.93 -4.18
C PHE A 11 -4.94 -11.93 -4.77
N GLN A 12 -5.35 -12.92 -3.98
CA GLN A 12 -6.27 -13.96 -4.43
C GLN A 12 -7.62 -13.39 -4.86
N LYS A 13 -8.23 -12.53 -4.04
CA LYS A 13 -9.49 -11.85 -4.36
C LYS A 13 -9.39 -10.97 -5.61
N ALA A 14 -8.29 -10.23 -5.78
CA ALA A 14 -8.08 -9.39 -6.96
C ALA A 14 -7.97 -10.21 -8.25
N ARG A 15 -7.37 -11.40 -8.17
CA ARG A 15 -7.22 -12.34 -9.29
C ARG A 15 -8.53 -13.01 -9.69
N GLU A 16 -9.40 -13.30 -8.73
CA GLU A 16 -10.73 -13.90 -8.98
C GLU A 16 -11.67 -12.96 -9.75
N LYS A 17 -11.39 -11.65 -9.76
CA LYS A 17 -12.14 -10.72 -10.60
C LYS A 17 -11.81 -10.91 -12.08
N SER A 18 -12.87 -11.10 -12.86
CA SER A 18 -12.79 -11.15 -14.31
C SER A 18 -12.66 -9.74 -14.89
N PHE A 19 -11.65 -9.53 -15.74
CA PHE A 19 -11.44 -8.30 -16.46
C PHE A 19 -11.46 -8.58 -17.96
N THR A 20 -12.36 -7.93 -18.68
CA THR A 20 -12.34 -7.91 -20.15
C THR A 20 -11.82 -6.56 -20.60
N SER A 21 -10.79 -6.55 -21.44
CA SER A 21 -10.24 -5.31 -21.97
C SER A 21 -9.64 -5.51 -23.36
N PRO A 22 -9.83 -4.54 -24.29
CA PRO A 22 -9.27 -4.63 -25.63
C PRO A 22 -7.75 -4.44 -25.68
N SER A 23 -7.09 -4.02 -24.57
CA SER A 23 -5.64 -3.90 -24.53
C SER A 23 -5.03 -4.46 -23.24
N LEU A 24 -3.85 -5.05 -23.37
CA LEU A 24 -3.09 -5.58 -22.23
C LEU A 24 -2.74 -4.48 -21.22
N GLN A 25 -2.48 -3.25 -21.68
CA GLN A 25 -2.14 -2.14 -20.79
C GLN A 25 -3.31 -1.73 -19.89
N ILE A 26 -4.53 -1.67 -20.46
CA ILE A 26 -5.74 -1.37 -19.68
C ILE A 26 -6.05 -2.52 -18.72
N LEU A 27 -5.88 -3.77 -19.17
CA LEU A 27 -6.02 -4.95 -18.32
C LEU A 27 -5.07 -4.92 -17.11
N HIS A 28 -3.78 -4.66 -17.32
CA HIS A 28 -2.79 -4.60 -16.23
C HIS A 28 -3.11 -3.47 -15.24
N ARG A 29 -3.53 -2.30 -15.74
CA ARG A 29 -3.94 -1.18 -14.90
C ARG A 29 -5.18 -1.52 -14.08
N ALA A 30 -6.16 -2.19 -14.67
CA ALA A 30 -7.37 -2.63 -13.97
C ALA A 30 -7.04 -3.64 -12.86
N ARG A 31 -6.18 -4.62 -13.15
CA ARG A 31 -5.68 -5.59 -12.16
C ARG A 31 -4.93 -4.91 -11.00
N SER A 32 -3.98 -4.03 -11.32
CA SER A 32 -3.24 -3.26 -10.30
C SER A 32 -4.17 -2.43 -9.42
N ARG A 33 -5.12 -1.70 -10.01
CA ARG A 33 -6.16 -0.95 -9.29
C ARG A 33 -6.98 -1.86 -8.37
N GLU A 34 -7.43 -2.99 -8.87
CA GLU A 34 -8.22 -3.93 -8.09
C GLU A 34 -7.45 -4.48 -6.90
N TRP A 35 -6.17 -4.79 -7.10
CA TRP A 35 -5.32 -5.26 -6.02
C TRP A 35 -5.17 -4.22 -4.91
N VAL A 36 -4.95 -2.95 -5.27
CA VAL A 36 -4.89 -1.85 -4.30
C VAL A 36 -6.19 -1.74 -3.49
N GLU A 37 -7.35 -1.78 -4.17
CA GLU A 37 -8.65 -1.70 -3.48
C GLU A 37 -8.93 -2.91 -2.59
N THR A 38 -8.60 -4.12 -3.05
CA THR A 38 -8.79 -5.34 -2.27
C THR A 38 -7.89 -5.36 -1.04
N LEU A 39 -6.64 -4.89 -1.15
CA LEU A 39 -5.75 -4.73 0.00
C LEU A 39 -6.31 -3.69 0.97
N ALA A 40 -6.81 -2.55 0.47
CA ALA A 40 -7.45 -1.52 1.29
C ALA A 40 -8.69 -2.08 2.03
N ASP A 41 -9.50 -2.92 1.38
CA ASP A 41 -10.62 -3.61 2.01
C ASP A 41 -10.17 -4.56 3.11
N GLY A 42 -9.06 -5.26 2.92
CA GLY A 42 -8.43 -6.05 3.98
C GLY A 42 -8.09 -5.19 5.21
N PHE A 43 -7.50 -4.01 5.01
CA PHE A 43 -7.24 -3.07 6.10
C PHE A 43 -8.53 -2.55 6.75
N ARG A 44 -9.57 -2.24 5.95
CA ARG A 44 -10.89 -1.82 6.46
C ARG A 44 -11.51 -2.90 7.35
N GLN A 45 -11.43 -4.16 6.93
CA GLN A 45 -11.92 -5.30 7.71
C GLN A 45 -11.10 -5.49 8.99
N TYR A 46 -9.77 -5.38 8.92
CA TYR A 46 -8.91 -5.52 10.10
C TYR A 46 -9.21 -4.45 11.17
N TYR A 47 -9.46 -3.22 10.75
CA TYR A 47 -9.75 -2.09 11.65
C TYR A 47 -11.25 -1.83 11.89
N GLN A 48 -12.15 -2.72 11.46
CA GLN A 48 -13.59 -2.48 11.50
C GLN A 48 -14.15 -2.17 12.90
N SER A 49 -13.49 -2.67 13.95
CA SER A 49 -13.90 -2.45 15.35
C SER A 49 -13.33 -1.18 15.98
N ASP A 50 -12.39 -0.48 15.33
CA ASP A 50 -11.85 0.80 15.78
C ASP A 50 -12.45 1.92 14.92
N GLU A 51 -13.57 2.50 15.38
CA GLU A 51 -14.29 3.58 14.68
C GLU A 51 -13.43 4.83 14.44
N ARG A 52 -12.32 4.98 15.17
CA ARG A 52 -11.38 6.10 15.00
C ARG A 52 -10.35 5.83 13.92
N VAL A 53 -10.30 4.63 13.35
CA VAL A 53 -9.38 4.31 12.25
C VAL A 53 -10.10 4.45 10.92
N CYS A 54 -9.46 5.18 10.01
CA CYS A 54 -9.90 5.35 8.63
C CYS A 54 -8.88 4.72 7.68
N VAL A 55 -9.38 4.10 6.62
CA VAL A 55 -8.57 3.54 5.53
C VAL A 55 -8.99 4.20 4.23
N PHE A 56 -8.08 4.97 3.67
CA PHE A 56 -8.24 5.65 2.39
C PHE A 56 -7.44 4.92 1.32
N SER A 57 -7.98 4.89 0.10
CA SER A 57 -7.30 4.35 -1.07
C SER A 57 -7.47 5.31 -2.23
N LYS A 58 -6.47 5.35 -3.11
CA LYS A 58 -6.37 6.28 -4.25
C LYS A 58 -7.57 6.26 -5.19
N HIS A 59 -8.31 5.16 -5.27
CA HIS A 59 -9.46 5.04 -6.16
C HIS A 59 -10.81 5.20 -5.46
N ASN A 60 -10.82 5.67 -4.22
CA ASN A 60 -12.01 5.86 -3.41
C ASN A 60 -12.16 7.32 -2.93
N ASP A 61 -13.36 7.90 -3.11
CA ASP A 61 -13.67 9.30 -2.77
C ASP A 61 -13.80 9.58 -1.25
N SER A 62 -13.57 8.59 -0.39
CA SER A 62 -13.72 8.71 1.06
C SER A 62 -12.83 9.79 1.67
N LEU A 63 -11.61 10.01 1.14
CA LEU A 63 -10.75 11.09 1.63
C LEU A 63 -11.39 12.45 1.38
N ARG A 64 -11.86 12.71 0.16
CA ARG A 64 -12.54 13.95 -0.21
C ARG A 64 -13.79 14.15 0.64
N LYS A 65 -14.58 13.11 0.86
CA LYS A 65 -15.80 13.19 1.69
C LYS A 65 -15.51 13.51 3.15
N LYS A 66 -14.42 12.98 3.73
CA LYS A 66 -14.09 13.17 5.16
C LYS A 66 -13.26 14.43 5.45
N PHE A 67 -12.31 14.75 4.58
CA PHE A 67 -11.33 15.82 4.81
C PHE A 67 -11.37 16.94 3.78
N GLY A 68 -12.16 16.82 2.70
CA GLY A 68 -12.17 17.80 1.60
C GLY A 68 -10.90 17.79 0.75
N LEU A 69 -10.02 16.80 0.93
CA LEU A 69 -8.76 16.66 0.19
C LEU A 69 -8.98 15.82 -1.07
N ASN A 70 -8.44 16.30 -2.20
CA ASN A 70 -8.65 15.68 -3.51
C ASN A 70 -7.66 14.54 -3.83
N GLU A 71 -6.48 14.56 -3.23
CA GLU A 71 -5.41 13.63 -3.59
C GLU A 71 -4.77 13.02 -2.35
N LEU A 72 -4.59 11.70 -2.40
CA LEU A 72 -3.70 10.97 -1.51
C LEU A 72 -2.32 10.95 -2.15
N LEU A 73 -1.29 11.24 -1.36
CA LEU A 73 0.09 10.99 -1.78
C LEU A 73 0.34 9.49 -2.01
N TYR A 74 -0.34 8.65 -1.21
CA TYR A 74 -0.16 7.20 -1.15
C TYR A 74 -1.29 6.43 -1.82
N ASP A 75 -0.99 5.26 -2.37
CA ASP A 75 -2.02 4.36 -2.91
C ASP A 75 -3.01 3.91 -1.81
N ILE A 76 -2.53 3.62 -0.59
CA ILE A 76 -3.36 3.36 0.59
C ILE A 76 -2.79 4.10 1.81
N PHE A 77 -3.68 4.77 2.56
CA PHE A 77 -3.36 5.46 3.80
C PHE A 77 -4.29 5.03 4.92
N VAL A 78 -3.71 4.45 5.99
CA VAL A 78 -4.45 4.09 7.20
C VAL A 78 -4.06 5.04 8.31
N CYS A 79 -5.04 5.68 8.93
CA CYS A 79 -4.79 6.65 9.97
C CYS A 79 -5.83 6.60 11.07
N ARG A 80 -5.44 6.98 12.28
CA ARG A 80 -6.36 7.31 13.36
C ARG A 80 -6.74 8.78 13.29
N VAL A 81 -8.03 9.07 13.43
CA VAL A 81 -8.58 10.42 13.41
C VAL A 81 -8.93 10.90 14.82
N GLY A 82 -8.87 12.21 15.00
CA GLY A 82 -9.45 12.92 16.13
C GLY A 82 -10.50 13.90 15.65
N VAL A 83 -11.23 14.46 16.61
CA VAL A 83 -12.25 15.50 16.38
C VAL A 83 -11.83 16.77 17.10
N VAL A 84 -12.04 17.91 16.47
CA VAL A 84 -11.91 19.24 17.07
C VAL A 84 -13.09 20.10 16.65
N GLU A 85 -13.52 21.04 17.48
CA GLU A 85 -14.55 21.99 17.08
C GLU A 85 -13.99 23.07 16.15
N SER A 86 -14.75 23.42 15.12
CA SER A 86 -14.45 24.56 14.26
C SER A 86 -14.49 25.86 15.06
N ALA A 87 -13.55 26.77 14.76
CA ALA A 87 -13.46 28.08 15.41
C ALA A 87 -14.77 28.88 15.31
N ARG A 88 -15.52 28.70 14.20
CA ARG A 88 -16.81 29.34 13.94
C ARG A 88 -17.89 28.26 13.87
N HIS A 89 -19.01 28.44 14.58
CA HIS A 89 -20.18 27.54 14.60
C HIS A 89 -20.02 26.18 15.30
N LYS A 90 -18.86 25.89 15.93
CA LYS A 90 -18.67 24.67 16.75
C LYS A 90 -19.01 23.35 16.04
N LYS A 91 -18.79 23.29 14.72
CA LYS A 91 -18.94 22.05 13.95
C LYS A 91 -17.76 21.14 14.20
N GLU A 92 -18.01 19.84 14.25
CA GLU A 92 -16.94 18.85 14.36
C GLU A 92 -16.09 18.81 13.08
N LEU A 93 -14.78 18.93 13.22
CA LEU A 93 -13.78 18.79 12.18
C LEU A 93 -12.90 17.59 12.50
N LEU A 94 -12.71 16.72 11.51
CA LEU A 94 -11.77 15.62 11.61
C LEU A 94 -10.35 16.12 11.37
N TYR A 95 -9.40 15.61 12.15
CA TYR A 95 -7.98 15.73 11.87
C TYR A 95 -7.29 14.38 11.97
N VAL A 96 -6.20 14.20 11.22
CA VAL A 96 -5.36 13.01 11.34
C VAL A 96 -4.55 13.13 12.62
N ARG A 97 -4.87 12.30 13.61
CA ARG A 97 -4.12 12.24 14.87
C ARG A 97 -2.83 11.45 14.71
N GLU A 98 -2.87 10.40 13.89
CA GLU A 98 -1.77 9.46 13.74
C GLU A 98 -1.84 8.68 12.44
N ALA A 99 -0.71 8.55 11.74
CA ALA A 99 -0.56 7.69 10.58
C ALA A 99 -0.15 6.27 11.04
N LEU A 100 -0.98 5.27 10.71
CA LEU A 100 -0.75 3.86 11.09
C LEU A 100 -0.03 3.09 9.98
N TRP A 101 -0.49 3.26 8.73
CA TRP A 101 0.12 2.67 7.54
C TRP A 101 0.15 3.67 6.38
N GLN A 102 1.27 3.68 5.67
CA GLN A 102 1.42 4.31 4.35
C GLN A 102 1.92 3.24 3.39
N ILE A 103 1.22 3.09 2.28
CA ILE A 103 1.42 1.98 1.36
C ILE A 103 1.50 2.52 -0.06
N GLU A 104 2.54 2.10 -0.77
CA GLU A 104 2.77 2.44 -2.19
C GLU A 104 2.95 1.16 -2.99
N SER A 105 2.46 1.18 -4.23
CA SER A 105 2.69 0.10 -5.19
C SER A 105 3.29 0.65 -6.49
N GLU A 106 4.31 -0.02 -6.99
CA GLU A 106 4.87 0.21 -8.33
C GLU A 106 5.14 -1.15 -8.96
N PHE A 107 4.45 -1.43 -10.06
CA PHE A 107 4.50 -2.71 -10.76
C PHE A 107 5.52 -2.71 -11.91
N ALA A 108 6.20 -1.60 -12.18
CA ALA A 108 7.33 -1.55 -13.07
C ALA A 108 8.48 -2.43 -12.53
N ARG A 109 9.13 -3.19 -13.41
CA ARG A 109 10.34 -3.99 -13.09
C ARG A 109 11.62 -3.15 -13.03
N ASP A 110 11.49 -1.84 -13.18
CA ASP A 110 12.60 -0.88 -13.19
C ASP A 110 12.82 -0.34 -11.77
N SER A 111 14.00 -0.59 -11.21
CA SER A 111 14.37 -0.17 -9.86
C SER A 111 14.39 1.36 -9.70
N ARG A 112 14.60 2.12 -10.79
CA ARG A 112 14.50 3.58 -10.76
C ARG A 112 13.08 4.04 -10.49
N GLN A 113 12.10 3.49 -11.19
CA GLN A 113 10.68 3.81 -10.97
C GLN A 113 10.24 3.39 -9.57
N ALA A 114 10.63 2.18 -9.15
CA ALA A 114 10.38 1.70 -7.79
C ALA A 114 10.93 2.67 -6.72
N LEU A 115 12.15 3.17 -6.88
CA LEU A 115 12.75 4.13 -5.94
C LEU A 115 12.00 5.47 -5.92
N VAL A 116 11.53 5.96 -7.07
CA VAL A 116 10.74 7.21 -7.15
C VAL A 116 9.46 7.10 -6.31
N ASP A 117 8.71 6.00 -6.46
CA ASP A 117 7.50 5.79 -5.66
C ASP A 117 7.83 5.47 -4.21
N PHE A 118 8.90 4.72 -3.94
CA PHE A 118 9.36 4.44 -2.58
C PHE A 118 9.67 5.72 -1.80
N ASN A 119 10.24 6.75 -2.44
CA ASN A 119 10.55 8.02 -1.79
C ASN A 119 9.32 8.70 -1.16
N LYS A 120 8.11 8.43 -1.64
CA LYS A 120 6.89 8.92 -0.98
C LYS A 120 6.78 8.38 0.45
N LEU A 121 7.17 7.12 0.68
CA LEU A 121 7.20 6.52 2.01
C LEU A 121 8.23 7.20 2.92
N VAL A 122 9.37 7.64 2.38
CA VAL A 122 10.39 8.38 3.15
C VAL A 122 9.82 9.69 3.72
N LEU A 123 8.96 10.37 2.96
CA LEU A 123 8.29 11.61 3.39
C LEU A 123 7.24 11.38 4.48
N GLY A 124 6.80 10.14 4.67
CA GLY A 124 5.67 9.80 5.50
C GLY A 124 6.01 9.52 6.97
N SER A 125 5.14 9.92 7.88
CA SER A 125 5.30 9.72 9.33
C SER A 125 4.62 8.46 9.88
N ALA A 126 4.12 7.55 9.03
CA ALA A 126 3.39 6.38 9.51
C ALA A 126 4.25 5.43 10.35
N ARG A 127 3.65 4.85 11.39
CA ARG A 127 4.27 3.81 12.22
C ARG A 127 4.74 2.62 11.39
N ASN A 128 4.00 2.27 10.35
CA ASN A 128 4.34 1.20 9.43
C ASN A 128 4.28 1.71 7.98
N LYS A 129 5.20 1.20 7.16
CA LYS A 129 5.31 1.49 5.74
C LYS A 129 5.40 0.19 4.98
N LEU A 130 4.79 0.16 3.81
CA LEU A 130 4.84 -0.99 2.92
C LEU A 130 5.00 -0.51 1.48
N PHE A 131 6.04 -1.00 0.83
CA PHE A 131 6.18 -0.88 -0.61
C PHE A 131 5.82 -2.22 -1.26
N ILE A 132 5.06 -2.19 -2.36
CA ILE A 132 4.74 -3.38 -3.16
C ILE A 132 5.34 -3.24 -4.55
N GLY A 133 6.21 -4.18 -4.89
CA GLY A 133 6.85 -4.30 -6.20
C GLY A 133 6.46 -5.59 -6.93
N PRO A 134 6.80 -5.72 -8.21
CA PRO A 134 6.68 -6.99 -8.92
C PRO A 134 7.81 -7.95 -8.49
N GLN A 135 7.56 -9.25 -8.55
CA GLN A 135 8.64 -10.23 -8.54
C GLN A 135 9.60 -9.98 -9.72
N VAL A 136 10.88 -10.03 -9.41
CA VAL A 136 12.00 -9.83 -10.34
C VAL A 136 12.96 -11.02 -10.26
N SER A 137 13.82 -11.17 -11.27
CA SER A 137 14.77 -12.29 -11.34
C SER A 137 15.84 -12.26 -10.25
N ASP A 138 16.21 -11.06 -9.79
CA ASP A 138 17.19 -10.84 -8.72
C ASP A 138 16.58 -9.92 -7.65
N PRO A 139 15.84 -10.49 -6.68
CA PRO A 139 15.25 -9.73 -5.59
C PRO A 139 16.29 -9.04 -4.71
N GLU A 140 17.46 -9.64 -4.51
CA GLU A 140 18.49 -9.10 -3.62
C GLU A 140 19.03 -7.76 -4.15
N SER A 141 19.42 -7.72 -5.43
CA SER A 141 19.88 -6.48 -6.06
C SER A 141 18.78 -5.41 -6.10
N PHE A 142 17.53 -5.81 -6.38
CA PHE A 142 16.40 -4.88 -6.40
C PHE A 142 16.12 -4.26 -5.02
N LEU A 143 16.10 -5.09 -3.97
CA LEU A 143 15.94 -4.64 -2.58
C LEU A 143 17.14 -3.80 -2.12
N GLY A 144 18.34 -4.10 -2.61
CA GLY A 144 19.56 -3.33 -2.36
C GLY A 144 19.46 -1.88 -2.85
N VAL A 145 18.81 -1.62 -3.99
CA VAL A 145 18.55 -0.26 -4.48
C VAL A 145 17.64 0.54 -3.55
N LEU A 146 16.65 -0.13 -2.92
CA LEU A 146 15.68 0.52 -2.04
C LEU A 146 16.20 0.68 -0.59
N LEU A 147 17.24 -0.08 -0.22
CA LEU A 147 17.74 -0.14 1.16
C LEU A 147 18.16 1.22 1.73
N PRO A 148 18.93 2.09 1.02
CA PRO A 148 19.31 3.39 1.58
C PRO A 148 18.11 4.28 1.91
N ALA A 149 17.10 4.30 1.02
CA ALA A 149 15.86 5.03 1.24
C ALA A 149 15.04 4.43 2.39
N ALA A 150 14.99 3.10 2.49
CA ALA A 150 14.32 2.41 3.59
C ALA A 150 14.94 2.74 4.95
N CYS A 151 16.28 2.82 5.04
CA CYS A 151 16.98 3.23 6.25
C CYS A 151 16.72 4.69 6.66
N ALA A 152 16.27 5.54 5.73
CA ALA A 152 15.89 6.93 6.01
C ALA A 152 14.43 7.07 6.50
N CYS A 153 13.61 6.03 6.37
CA CYS A 153 12.23 6.06 6.83
C CYS A 153 12.12 6.03 8.36
N ALA A 154 11.14 6.75 8.90
CA ALA A 154 10.67 6.54 10.26
C ALA A 154 9.74 5.30 10.35
N GLY A 155 9.74 4.61 11.49
CA GLY A 155 8.84 3.48 11.74
C GLY A 155 9.28 2.16 11.11
N SER A 156 8.38 1.17 11.10
CA SER A 156 8.65 -0.16 10.56
C SER A 156 8.45 -0.18 9.04
N VAL A 157 9.47 -0.57 8.30
CA VAL A 157 9.43 -0.63 6.83
C VAL A 157 9.35 -2.08 6.36
N HIS A 158 8.45 -2.33 5.42
CA HIS A 158 8.24 -3.63 4.80
C HIS A 158 8.27 -3.49 3.28
N ILE A 159 8.70 -4.55 2.60
CA ILE A 159 8.59 -4.67 1.15
C ILE A 159 7.92 -5.99 0.82
N SER A 160 6.93 -5.96 -0.07
CA SER A 160 6.35 -7.15 -0.66
C SER A 160 6.66 -7.19 -2.15
N LEU A 161 7.14 -8.34 -2.65
CA LEU A 161 7.24 -8.59 -4.08
C LEU A 161 6.17 -9.62 -4.45
N ILE A 162 5.26 -9.23 -5.34
CA ILE A 162 4.13 -10.04 -5.78
C ILE A 162 4.19 -10.33 -7.28
N PRO A 163 3.51 -11.37 -7.77
CA PRO A 163 3.47 -11.64 -9.21
C PRO A 163 2.96 -10.43 -9.97
N HIS A 164 3.65 -10.11 -11.07
CA HIS A 164 3.29 -8.97 -11.91
C HIS A 164 1.87 -9.15 -12.48
N PRO A 165 1.01 -8.10 -12.56
CA PRO A 165 -0.37 -8.18 -13.09
C PRO A 165 -0.55 -8.87 -14.44
N ARG A 166 0.47 -8.78 -15.30
CA ARG A 166 0.55 -9.49 -16.59
C ARG A 166 0.56 -11.03 -16.46
N ASP A 167 1.09 -11.53 -15.36
CA ASP A 167 1.41 -12.94 -15.17
C ASP A 167 0.41 -13.65 -14.24
N TRP A 168 -0.67 -13.00 -13.77
CA TRP A 168 -1.67 -13.55 -12.85
C TRP A 168 -2.48 -14.74 -13.36
N ASP A 169 -2.39 -15.05 -14.65
CA ASP A 169 -3.03 -16.22 -15.25
C ASP A 169 -2.08 -17.44 -15.37
N LYS A 170 -0.81 -17.29 -15.02
CA LYS A 170 0.24 -18.31 -15.14
C LYS A 170 0.59 -18.97 -13.79
N GLY A 171 -0.05 -20.10 -13.51
CA GLY A 171 0.46 -21.08 -12.53
C GLY A 171 0.35 -20.70 -11.06
N GLU A 172 1.24 -21.28 -10.24
CA GLU A 172 1.35 -21.05 -8.80
C GLU A 172 2.11 -19.76 -8.50
N TYR A 173 1.75 -19.12 -7.38
CA TYR A 173 2.33 -17.85 -6.96
C TYR A 173 2.78 -17.91 -5.52
N SER A 174 3.85 -17.19 -5.25
CA SER A 174 4.29 -16.87 -3.90
C SER A 174 4.28 -15.36 -3.72
N ILE A 175 3.93 -14.91 -2.52
CA ILE A 175 4.16 -13.54 -2.08
C ILE A 175 5.38 -13.56 -1.18
N ASN A 176 6.39 -12.79 -1.57
CA ASN A 176 7.58 -12.63 -0.75
C ASN A 176 7.46 -11.33 0.04
N LEU A 177 7.69 -11.40 1.35
CA LEU A 177 7.61 -10.26 2.25
C LEU A 177 8.94 -10.14 2.99
N TRP A 178 9.43 -8.91 3.11
CA TRP A 178 10.60 -8.56 3.90
C TRP A 178 10.28 -7.44 4.87
N LYS A 179 11.04 -7.40 5.95
CA LYS A 179 11.06 -6.30 6.92
C LYS A 179 12.47 -5.75 7.04
N LEU A 180 12.59 -4.44 7.18
CA LEU A 180 13.86 -3.81 7.51
C LEU A 180 14.17 -4.03 9.00
N VAL A 181 15.29 -4.69 9.29
CA VAL A 181 15.80 -4.94 10.64
C VAL A 181 17.28 -4.59 10.67
N SER A 182 17.66 -3.67 11.54
CA SER A 182 19.07 -3.28 11.76
C SER A 182 19.83 -2.97 10.47
N GLY A 183 19.19 -2.25 9.53
CA GLY A 183 19.78 -1.85 8.25
C GLY A 183 19.88 -2.97 7.20
N ARG A 184 19.14 -4.07 7.34
CA ARG A 184 19.09 -5.18 6.39
C ARG A 184 17.67 -5.67 6.16
N TRP A 185 17.41 -6.23 4.98
CA TRP A 185 16.14 -6.88 4.68
C TRP A 185 16.13 -8.30 5.25
N GLU A 186 15.17 -8.58 6.13
CA GLU A 186 14.94 -9.91 6.66
C GLU A 186 13.63 -10.47 6.07
N PRO A 187 13.65 -11.64 5.43
CA PRO A 187 12.45 -12.27 4.91
C PRO A 187 11.50 -12.62 6.06
N LEU A 188 10.20 -12.40 5.84
CA LEU A 188 9.13 -12.81 6.74
C LEU A 188 8.44 -14.05 6.16
N GLU A 189 8.47 -15.13 6.94
CA GLU A 189 7.72 -16.36 6.68
C GLU A 189 6.21 -16.20 6.85
#